data_AF-A0AAV3U0C4-F1
#
_entry.id   AF-A0AAV3U0C4-F1
#
_cell.length_a   1.000
_cell.length_b   1.000
_cell.length_c   1.000
_cell.angle_alpha   90.00
_cell.angle_beta   90.00
_cell.angle_gamma   90.00
#
_symmetry.space_group_name_H-M   'P 1'
#
loop_
_entity.id
_entity.type
_entity.pdbx_description
1 polymer ?
#
loop_
_entity_poly.entity_id
_entity_poly.type
_entity_poly.pdbx_seq_one_letter_code
_entity_poly.pdbx_strand_id
1 'polypeptide(L)'
;MRLVLNLAEKAESDAATQLQQQRLQLQSQSDQLTQIANYNQEYSTQINQLGSINVEQMIGQRNFMSQLSQMIQTQSETVDILRQQTERAQQQWMVQYQRKQKLGELIEKLEREESQLEQQRLQKELDEISRTMIGGGSALH
;
A
#
# COMPACT_ATOMS: atom_id res chain seq x y z
N MET A 1 2.38 0.30 -25.60
CA MET A 1 1.56 -0.12 -24.45
C MET A 1 2.36 -0.56 -23.23
N ARG A 2 3.35 -1.45 -23.39
CA ARG A 2 4.17 -1.98 -22.28
C ARG A 2 4.88 -0.95 -21.40
N LEU A 3 5.32 0.19 -21.95
CA LEU A 3 5.93 1.28 -21.18
C LEU A 3 4.97 1.90 -20.15
N VAL A 4 3.69 2.06 -20.50
CA VAL A 4 2.67 2.66 -19.62
C VAL A 4 2.35 1.71 -18.46
N LEU A 5 2.31 0.41 -18.73
CA LEU A 5 2.15 -0.61 -17.70
C LEU A 5 3.34 -0.63 -16.73
N ASN A 6 4.57 -0.61 -17.25
CA ASN A 6 5.78 -0.56 -16.41
C ASN A 6 5.81 0.69 -15.51
N LEU A 7 5.35 1.84 -16.02
CA LEU A 7 5.23 3.06 -15.21
C LEU A 7 4.15 2.93 -14.12
N ALA A 8 3.03 2.27 -14.41
CA ALA A 8 1.98 2.01 -13.43
C ALA A 8 2.43 1.00 -12.36
N GLU A 9 3.17 -0.04 -12.74
CA GLU A 9 3.81 -0.99 -11.83
C GLU A 9 4.79 -0.30 -10.89
N LYS A 10 5.65 0.56 -11.44
CA LYS A 10 6.59 1.34 -10.62
C LYS A 10 5.85 2.26 -9.64
N ALA A 11 4.84 2.99 -10.09
CA ALA A 11 4.07 3.89 -9.23
C ALA A 11 3.34 3.13 -8.11
N GLU A 12 2.82 1.93 -8.39
CA GLU A 12 2.20 1.08 -7.38
C GLU A 12 3.22 0.54 -6.37
N SER A 13 4.40 0.09 -6.84
CA SER A 13 5.50 -0.35 -5.99
C SER A 13 6.03 0.76 -5.08
N ASP A 14 6.19 1.97 -5.61
CA ASP A 14 6.64 3.14 -4.84
C ASP A 14 5.61 3.50 -3.76
N ALA A 15 4.31 3.50 -4.10
CA ALA A 15 3.24 3.74 -3.14
C ALA A 15 3.13 2.63 -2.08
N ALA A 16 3.34 1.36 -2.46
CA ALA A 16 3.37 0.23 -1.52
C ALA A 16 4.53 0.35 -0.53
N THR A 17 5.70 0.77 -1.01
CA THR A 17 6.88 1.00 -0.17
C THR A 17 6.63 2.12 0.83
N GLN A 18 6.04 3.24 0.38
CA GLN A 18 5.68 4.35 1.26
C GLN A 18 4.64 3.92 2.31
N LEU A 19 3.61 3.18 1.92
CA LEU A 19 2.61 2.64 2.85
C LEU A 19 3.27 1.74 3.91
N GLN A 20 4.20 0.87 3.50
CA GLN A 20 4.90 -0.01 4.43
C GLN A 20 5.73 0.77 5.45
N GLN A 21 6.45 1.81 5.01
CA GLN A 21 7.22 2.68 5.90
C GLN A 21 6.32 3.38 6.93
N GLN A 22 5.18 3.92 6.48
CA GLN A 22 4.19 4.57 7.36
C GLN A 22 3.61 3.60 8.39
N ARG A 23 3.27 2.37 7.98
CA ARG A 23 2.79 1.32 8.89
C ARG A 23 3.82 0.94 9.94
N LEU A 24 5.09 0.78 9.56
CA LEU A 24 6.17 0.49 10.51
C LEU A 24 6.36 1.61 11.52
N GLN A 25 6.29 2.87 11.06
CA GLN A 25 6.39 4.03 11.95
C GLN A 25 5.19 4.10 12.92
N LEU A 26 3.97 3.91 12.42
CA LEU A 26 2.76 3.87 13.25
C LEU A 26 2.85 2.76 14.29
N GLN A 27 3.29 1.56 13.90
CA GLN A 27 3.44 0.43 14.82
C GLN A 27 4.44 0.76 15.93
N SER A 28 5.64 1.22 15.55
CA SER A 28 6.68 1.59 16.51
C SER A 28 6.21 2.64 17.54
N GLN A 29 5.51 3.67 17.08
CA GLN A 29 5.00 4.74 17.95
C GLN A 29 3.80 4.30 18.81
N SER A 30 2.98 3.36 18.30
CA SER A 30 1.87 2.77 19.07
C SER A 30 2.40 1.83 20.17
N ASP A 31 3.45 1.08 19.88
CA ASP A 31 4.14 0.23 20.87
C ASP A 31 4.76 1.09 21.97
N GLN A 32 5.41 2.19 21.60
CA GLN A 32 5.96 3.15 22.56
C GLN A 32 4.88 3.77 23.45
N LEU A 33 3.74 4.18 22.87
CA LEU A 33 2.59 4.68 23.63
C LEU A 33 2.09 3.64 24.65
N THR A 34 1.97 2.39 24.20
CA THR A 34 1.53 1.27 25.04
C THR A 34 2.50 1.05 26.20
N GLN A 35 3.82 1.10 25.95
CA GLN A 35 4.83 0.97 26.99
C GLN A 35 4.74 2.09 28.04
N ILE A 36 4.60 3.35 27.61
CA ILE A 36 4.47 4.49 28.52
C ILE A 36 3.18 4.38 29.34
N ALA A 37 2.06 4.00 28.71
CA ALA A 37 0.79 3.83 29.39
C ALA A 37 0.84 2.70 30.44
N ASN A 38 1.43 1.56 30.10
CA ASN A 38 1.61 0.44 31.03
C ASN A 38 2.49 0.84 32.20
N TYR A 39 3.63 1.49 31.92
CA TYR A 39 4.53 1.98 32.96
C TYR A 39 3.83 2.96 33.92
N ASN A 40 3.02 3.88 33.38
CA ASN A 40 2.25 4.83 34.19
C ASN A 40 1.23 4.11 35.11
N GLN A 41 0.57 3.06 34.61
CA GLN A 41 -0.38 2.27 35.39
C GLN A 41 0.32 1.46 36.49
N GLU A 42 1.43 0.80 36.16
CA GLU A 42 2.25 0.04 37.12
C GLU A 42 2.77 0.95 38.23
N TYR A 43 3.31 2.11 37.85
CA TYR A 43 3.82 3.10 38.79
C TYR A 43 2.74 3.64 39.73
N SER A 44 1.56 3.98 39.18
CA SER A 44 0.40 4.43 39.97
C SER A 44 -0.05 3.35 40.98
N THR A 45 -0.01 2.08 40.57
CA THR A 45 -0.36 0.94 41.42
C THR A 45 0.67 0.77 42.55
N GLN A 46 1.96 0.90 42.24
CA GLN A 46 3.04 0.78 43.21
C GLN A 46 2.97 1.89 44.28
N ILE A 47 2.65 3.13 43.88
CA ILE A 47 2.45 4.22 44.83
C ILE A 47 1.30 3.95 45.78
N ASN A 48 0.16 3.47 45.27
CA ASN A 48 -0.99 3.17 46.11
C ASN A 48 -0.71 2.05 47.15
N GLN A 49 0.28 1.20 46.89
CA GLN A 49 0.72 0.15 47.82
C GLN A 49 1.73 0.64 48.85
N LEU A 50 2.52 1.66 48.51
CA LEU A 50 3.41 2.34 49.44
C LEU A 50 2.55 3.22 50.37
N GLY A 51 2.46 2.89 51.66
CA GLY A 51 1.64 3.59 52.64
C GLY A 51 2.06 5.04 52.92
N SER A 52 2.30 5.43 54.17
CA SER A 52 2.69 6.80 54.50
C SER A 52 4.05 7.18 53.88
N ILE A 53 3.99 7.96 52.81
CA ILE A 53 5.11 8.66 52.19
C ILE A 53 5.24 10.08 52.74
N ASN A 54 6.47 10.60 52.80
CA ASN A 54 6.70 11.95 53.30
C ASN A 54 6.25 13.02 52.26
N VAL A 55 6.09 14.27 52.71
CA VAL A 55 5.59 15.37 51.86
C VAL A 55 6.48 15.63 50.64
N GLU A 56 7.80 15.48 50.79
CA GLU A 56 8.76 15.68 49.70
C GLU A 56 8.61 14.61 48.60
N GLN A 57 8.45 13.35 49.00
CA GLN A 57 8.16 12.23 48.10
C GLN A 57 6.80 12.42 47.39
N MET A 58 5.77 12.89 48.10
CA MET A 58 4.47 13.20 47.50
C MET A 58 4.57 14.26 46.39
N ILE A 59 5.32 15.34 46.62
CA ILE A 59 5.51 16.40 45.63
C ILE A 59 6.28 15.88 44.41
N GLY A 60 7.36 15.12 44.63
CA GLY A 60 8.14 14.50 43.55
C GLY A 60 7.30 13.56 42.68
N GLN A 61 6.49 12.70 43.31
CA GLN A 61 5.57 11.79 42.61
C GLN A 61 4.53 12.54 41.78
N ARG A 62 3.91 13.59 42.32
CA ARG A 62 2.90 14.38 41.60
C ARG A 62 3.48 15.05 40.36
N ASN A 63 4.71 15.58 40.45
CA ASN A 63 5.40 16.17 39.31
C ASN A 63 5.71 15.14 38.23
N PHE A 64 6.21 13.97 38.62
CA PHE A 64 6.50 12.88 37.70
C PHE A 64 5.23 12.37 36.98
N MET A 65 4.12 12.21 37.71
CA MET A 65 2.83 11.83 37.13
C MET A 65 2.31 12.85 36.13
N SER A 66 2.49 14.14 36.42
CA SER A 66 2.15 15.21 35.47
C SER A 66 2.98 15.11 34.19
N GLN A 67 4.29 14.84 34.30
CA GLN A 67 5.18 14.70 33.15
C GLN A 67 4.83 13.47 32.30
N LEU A 68 4.55 12.32 32.93
CA LEU A 68 4.11 11.12 32.22
C LEU A 68 2.77 11.32 31.51
N SER A 69 1.81 11.98 32.17
CA SER A 69 0.52 12.30 31.55
C SER A 69 0.69 13.19 30.32
N GLN A 70 1.55 14.20 30.40
CA GLN A 70 1.87 15.07 29.27
C GLN A 70 2.56 14.30 28.13
N MET A 71 3.50 13.41 28.47
CA MET A 71 4.18 12.56 27.48
C MET A 71 3.20 11.62 26.77
N ILE A 72 2.28 10.98 27.51
CA ILE A 72 1.22 10.14 26.93
C ILE A 72 0.36 10.93 25.97
N GLN A 73 -0.05 12.15 26.36
CA GLN A 73 -0.86 13.01 25.50
C GLN A 73 -0.15 13.33 24.18
N THR A 74 1.10 13.80 24.24
CA THR A 74 1.90 14.11 23.05
C THR A 74 2.15 12.87 22.18
N GLN A 75 2.42 11.72 22.80
CA GLN A 75 2.63 10.47 22.08
C GLN A 75 1.33 9.98 21.41
N SER A 76 0.18 10.15 22.06
CA SER A 76 -1.14 9.83 21.49
C SER A 76 -1.44 10.69 20.27
N GLU A 77 -1.22 12.00 20.35
CA GLU A 77 -1.40 12.92 19.22
C GLU A 77 -0.48 12.54 18.04
N THR A 78 0.75 12.13 18.33
CA THR A 78 1.69 11.64 17.31
C THR A 78 1.18 10.38 16.63
N VAL A 79 0.67 9.41 17.40
CA VAL A 79 0.07 8.17 16.87
C VAL A 79 -1.16 8.47 16.00
N ASP A 80 -2.01 9.42 16.42
CA ASP A 80 -3.19 9.81 15.64
C ASP A 80 -2.82 10.46 14.30
N ILE A 81 -1.79 11.33 14.30
CA ILE A 81 -1.26 11.91 13.07
C ILE A 81 -0.72 10.83 12.13
N LEU A 82 0.08 9.88 12.66
CA LEU A 82 0.63 8.78 11.87
C LEU A 82 -0.45 7.84 11.33
N ARG A 83 -1.54 7.65 12.08
CA ARG A 83 -2.70 6.88 11.64
C ARG A 83 -3.34 7.54 10.42
N GLN A 84 -3.61 8.84 10.49
CA GLN A 84 -4.16 9.59 9.35
C GLN A 84 -3.22 9.58 8.14
N GLN A 85 -1.90 9.69 8.35
CA GLN A 85 -0.91 9.60 7.27
C GLN A 85 -0.90 8.21 6.62
N THR A 86 -0.96 7.16 7.43
CA THR A 86 -1.03 5.77 6.97
C THR A 86 -2.30 5.51 6.16
N GLU A 87 -3.45 6.01 6.62
CA GLU A 87 -4.72 5.92 5.88
C GLU A 87 -4.65 6.61 4.51
N ARG A 88 -4.06 7.81 4.45
CA ARG A 88 -3.84 8.52 3.18
C ARG A 88 -2.90 7.75 2.24
N ALA A 89 -1.80 7.21 2.77
CA ALA A 89 -0.88 6.39 1.99
C ALA A 89 -1.58 5.11 1.46
N GLN A 90 -2.45 4.51 2.26
CA GLN A 90 -3.24 3.34 1.85
C GLN A 90 -4.20 3.67 0.72
N GLN A 91 -4.89 4.82 0.79
CA GLN A 91 -5.76 5.28 -0.29
C GLN A 91 -4.97 5.54 -1.58
N GLN A 92 -3.81 6.18 -1.48
CA GLN A 92 -2.93 6.43 -2.63
C GLN A 92 -2.47 5.12 -3.29
N TRP A 93 -2.01 4.16 -2.49
CA TRP A 93 -1.64 2.83 -3.00
C TRP A 93 -2.82 2.15 -3.71
N MET A 94 -4.01 2.18 -3.10
CA MET A 94 -5.21 1.57 -3.69
C MET A 94 -5.56 2.17 -5.06
N VAL A 95 -5.41 3.49 -5.23
CA VAL A 95 -5.62 4.16 -6.52
C VAL A 95 -4.60 3.69 -7.57
N GLN A 96 -3.31 3.60 -7.22
CA GLN A 96 -2.29 3.12 -8.16
C GLN A 96 -2.49 1.65 -8.51
N TYR A 97 -2.86 0.83 -7.53
CA TYR A 97 -3.18 -0.58 -7.73
C TYR A 97 -4.34 -0.76 -8.71
N GLN A 98 -5.46 -0.04 -8.51
CA GLN A 98 -6.60 -0.09 -9.43
C GLN A 98 -6.23 0.40 -10.84
N ARG A 99 -5.41 1.44 -10.94
CA ARG A 99 -4.93 1.96 -12.23
C ARG A 99 -4.09 0.91 -12.97
N LYS A 100 -3.17 0.24 -12.27
CA LYS A 100 -2.35 -0.84 -12.84
C LYS A 100 -3.23 -1.97 -13.37
N GLN A 101 -4.19 -2.44 -12.57
CA GLN A 101 -5.11 -3.51 -12.94
C GLN A 101 -5.89 -3.17 -14.22
N LYS A 102 -6.53 -2.00 -14.26
CA LYS A 102 -7.30 -1.55 -15.43
C LYS A 102 -6.45 -1.41 -16.69
N LEU A 103 -5.21 -0.93 -16.56
CA LEU A 103 -4.28 -0.83 -17.68
C LEU A 103 -3.85 -2.20 -18.19
N GLY A 104 -3.58 -3.16 -17.29
CA GLY A 104 -3.28 -4.54 -17.65
C GLY A 104 -4.41 -5.17 -18.46
N GLU A 105 -5.65 -5.08 -17.97
CA GLU A 105 -6.84 -5.59 -18.66
C GLU A 105 -7.01 -4.98 -20.07
N LEU A 106 -6.80 -3.67 -20.21
CA LEU A 106 -6.90 -2.98 -21.49
C LEU A 106 -5.82 -3.44 -22.47
N ILE A 107 -4.58 -3.60 -22.01
CA ILE A 107 -3.47 -4.04 -22.85
C ILE A 107 -3.71 -5.47 -23.33
N GLU A 108 -4.10 -6.39 -22.44
CA GLU A 108 -4.43 -7.76 -22.83
C GLU A 108 -5.56 -7.81 -23.85
N LYS A 109 -6.59 -6.96 -23.69
CA LYS A 109 -7.67 -6.87 -24.66
C LYS A 109 -7.18 -6.45 -26.04
N LEU A 110 -6.33 -5.43 -26.11
CA LEU A 110 -5.77 -4.95 -27.38
C LEU A 110 -4.84 -5.97 -28.02
N GLU A 111 -3.99 -6.65 -27.24
CA GLU A 111 -3.11 -7.71 -27.76
C GLU A 111 -3.92 -8.88 -28.34
N ARG A 112 -5.06 -9.23 -27.70
CA ARG A 112 -5.99 -10.24 -28.24
C ARG A 112 -6.64 -9.77 -29.55
N GLU A 113 -7.09 -8.53 -29.62
CA GLU A 113 -7.70 -7.96 -30.83
C GLU A 113 -6.71 -7.89 -32.00
N GLU A 114 -5.48 -7.42 -31.75
CA GLU A 114 -4.40 -7.38 -32.76
C GLU A 114 -4.06 -8.79 -33.27
N SER A 115 -3.94 -9.77 -32.37
CA SER A 115 -3.65 -11.16 -32.75
C SER A 115 -4.77 -11.75 -33.62
N GLN A 116 -6.04 -11.48 -33.29
CA GLN A 116 -7.18 -11.95 -34.09
C GLN A 116 -7.23 -11.30 -35.47
N LEU A 117 -6.97 -10.00 -35.56
CA LEU A 117 -6.92 -9.28 -36.83
C LEU A 117 -5.81 -9.82 -37.74
N GLU A 118 -4.63 -10.10 -37.18
CA GLU A 118 -3.51 -10.66 -37.93
C GLU A 118 -3.81 -12.10 -38.41
N GLN A 119 -4.40 -12.94 -37.56
CA GLN A 119 -4.84 -14.28 -37.95
C GLN A 119 -5.86 -14.24 -39.10
N GLN A 120 -6.84 -13.33 -39.04
CA GLN A 120 -7.82 -13.16 -40.11
C GLN A 120 -7.17 -12.67 -41.41
N ARG A 121 -6.16 -11.79 -41.32
CA ARG A 121 -5.40 -11.31 -42.48
C ARG A 121 -4.61 -12.44 -43.13
N LEU A 122 -3.86 -13.21 -42.35
CA LEU A 122 -3.08 -14.36 -42.83
C LEU A 122 -3.97 -15.43 -43.48
N GLN A 123 -5.13 -15.73 -42.89
CA GLN A 123 -6.08 -16.68 -43.49
C GLN A 123 -6.57 -16.22 -44.86
N LYS A 124 -6.91 -14.93 -45.02
CA LYS A 124 -7.34 -14.39 -46.31
C LYS A 124 -6.24 -14.48 -47.37
N GLU A 125 -5.00 -14.15 -47.01
CA GLU A 125 -3.85 -14.23 -47.92
C GLU A 125 -3.59 -15.67 -48.37
N LEU A 126 -3.67 -16.65 -47.46
CA LEU A 126 -3.55 -18.07 -47.79
C LEU A 126 -4.67 -18.56 -48.71
N ASP A 127 -5.92 -18.12 -48.48
CA ASP A 127 -7.05 -18.46 -49.33
C ASP A 127 -6.91 -17.86 -50.74
N GLU A 128 -6.34 -16.66 -50.87
CA GLU A 128 -6.06 -16.01 -52.16
C GLU A 128 -4.94 -16.71 -52.94
N ILE A 129 -3.84 -17.07 -52.27
CA ILE A 129 -2.76 -17.86 -52.88
C ILE A 129 -3.29 -19.21 -53.34
N SER A 130 -4.09 -19.89 -52.51
CA SER A 130 -4.67 -21.19 -52.84
C SER A 130 -5.58 -21.11 -54.07
N ARG A 131 -6.43 -20.08 -54.17
CA ARG A 131 -7.27 -19.84 -55.35
C ARG A 131 -6.47 -19.58 -56.61
N THR A 132 -5.40 -18.80 -56.51
CA THR A 132 -4.53 -18.46 -57.65
C THR A 132 -3.79 -19.69 -58.17
N MET A 133 -3.27 -20.53 -57.27
CA MET A 133 -2.57 -21.77 -57.61
C MET A 133 -3.50 -22.82 -58.23
N ILE A 134 -4.73 -22.97 -57.72
CA ILE A 134 -5.73 -23.90 -58.28
C ILE A 134 -6.28 -23.38 -59.62
N GLY A 135 -6.47 -22.07 -59.78
CA GLY A 135 -6.94 -21.45 -61.02
C GLY A 135 -5.91 -21.50 -62.17
N GLY A 136 -4.61 -21.44 -61.87
CA GLY A 136 -3.53 -21.53 -62.86
C GLY A 136 -3.30 -22.93 -63.44
N GLY A 137 -3.72 -23.99 -62.73
CA GLY A 137 -3.58 -25.38 -63.18
C GLY A 137 -4.61 -25.83 -64.22
N SER A 138 -5.65 -25.04 -64.47
CA SER A 138 -6.78 -25.44 -65.33
C SER A 138 -6.68 -24.94 -66.79
N ALA A 139 -5.54 -24.38 -67.20
CA ALA A 139 -5.33 -23.81 -68.54
C ALA A 139 -4.36 -24.62 -69.45
N LEU A 140 -4.06 -25.88 -69.13
CA LEU A 140 -3.14 -26.73 -69.90
C LEU A 140 -3.73 -28.12 -70.27
N HIS A 141 -4.93 -28.15 -70.84
CA HIS A 141 -5.41 -29.32 -71.58
C HIS A 141 -6.05 -28.91 -72.90
#